data_AF-K3WQT0-F1
#
_entry.id   AF-K3WQT0-F1
#
_cell.length_a   1.000
_cell.length_b   1.000
_cell.length_c   1.000
_cell.angle_alpha   90.00
_cell.angle_beta   90.00
_cell.angle_gamma   90.00
#
_symmetry.space_group_name_H-M   'P 1'
#
loop_
_entity.id
_entity.type
_entity.pdbx_description
1 polymer ?
#
loop_
_entity_poly.entity_id
_entity_poly.type
_entity_poly.pdbx_seq_one_letter_code
_entity_poly.pdbx_strand_id
1 'polypeptide(L)'
;MVTLQIPEVDLSSPNASEQLRKACTEVGFFYLVNHDIPQTLLSQVYAEMANFFHQPAEEKQKVLANEYMRGYTIMNEETLDPDVQTQGDTKEGYYICRHVDLGSDEMKYPLHGPNLFPDGAKFPTFKKTTEAYHAAMCNLGFRVAQVFAEAAGAKGAFDAEGMFDKPMAALRLLRYGAVKSDIQSGVFGAGAHTDYGLITLLSTDENPGLQIFYKGEWIDVPPRADAYIVNIGDMGERWTNGVFQSTRHRVVNITGKERYSVPFFYEPNYTCTVECFPSCVSESNPAKYPPTTSGEHLVEMYRQTHAAFDPTHAAA
;
A
#
# COMPACT_ATOMS: atom_id res chain seq x y z
N MET A 1 -26.63 10.14 -8.43
CA MET A 1 -26.18 9.10 -7.51
C MET A 1 -25.71 7.93 -8.34
N VAL A 2 -24.39 7.80 -8.46
CA VAL A 2 -23.77 6.65 -9.11
C VAL A 2 -23.87 5.46 -8.15
N THR A 3 -24.54 4.38 -8.55
CA THR A 3 -24.49 3.12 -7.81
C THR A 3 -23.33 2.31 -8.35
N LEU A 4 -22.27 2.16 -7.54
CA LEU A 4 -21.14 1.31 -7.86
C LEU A 4 -21.12 0.13 -6.88
N GLN A 5 -21.12 -1.08 -7.42
CA GLN A 5 -20.73 -2.27 -6.69
C GLN A 5 -19.24 -2.50 -6.93
N ILE A 6 -18.44 -2.54 -5.87
CA ILE A 6 -17.00 -2.83 -5.99
C ILE A 6 -16.85 -4.23 -6.59
N PRO A 7 -16.11 -4.38 -7.70
CA PRO A 7 -15.88 -5.68 -8.35
C PRO A 7 -15.22 -6.69 -7.40
N GLU A 8 -15.42 -7.97 -7.68
CA GLU A 8 -14.73 -9.06 -6.98
C GLU A 8 -13.84 -9.82 -7.95
N VAL A 9 -12.65 -10.20 -7.49
CA VAL A 9 -11.69 -11.05 -8.17
C VAL A 9 -11.44 -12.27 -7.29
N ASP A 10 -11.82 -13.44 -7.79
CA ASP A 10 -11.53 -14.73 -7.17
C ASP A 10 -10.17 -15.24 -7.66
N LEU A 11 -9.17 -15.22 -6.78
CA LEU A 11 -7.80 -15.59 -7.13
C LEU A 11 -7.64 -17.08 -7.49
N SER A 12 -8.59 -17.93 -7.07
CA SER A 12 -8.61 -19.35 -7.39
C SER A 12 -9.30 -19.67 -8.73
N SER A 13 -9.99 -18.67 -9.32
CA SER A 13 -10.73 -18.84 -10.56
C SER A 13 -9.80 -19.00 -11.76
N PRO A 14 -10.12 -19.87 -12.73
CA PRO A 14 -9.40 -19.92 -14.00
C PRO A 14 -9.54 -18.62 -14.81
N ASN A 15 -10.51 -17.77 -14.48
CA ASN A 15 -10.78 -16.49 -15.15
C ASN A 15 -10.31 -15.28 -14.33
N ALA A 16 -9.43 -15.48 -13.34
CA ALA A 16 -8.96 -14.41 -12.45
C ALA A 16 -8.38 -13.22 -13.22
N SER A 17 -7.63 -13.45 -14.32
CA SER A 17 -7.06 -12.38 -15.15
C SER A 17 -8.13 -11.57 -15.88
N GLU A 18 -9.21 -12.20 -16.36
CA GLU A 18 -10.34 -11.51 -17.00
C GLU A 18 -11.13 -10.68 -15.99
N GLN A 19 -11.37 -11.22 -14.80
CA GLN A 19 -12.02 -10.52 -13.69
C GLN A 19 -11.20 -9.31 -13.26
N LEU A 20 -9.89 -9.49 -13.08
CA LEU A 20 -8.97 -8.42 -12.71
C LEU A 20 -8.92 -7.34 -13.79
N ARG A 21 -8.81 -7.73 -15.08
CA ARG A 21 -8.81 -6.79 -16.20
C ARG A 21 -10.05 -5.90 -16.17
N LYS A 22 -11.23 -6.50 -15.99
CA LYS A 22 -12.49 -5.75 -15.90
C LYS A 22 -12.47 -4.79 -14.72
N ALA A 23 -12.13 -5.27 -13.53
CA ALA A 23 -12.08 -4.45 -12.33
C ALA A 23 -11.12 -3.25 -12.45
N CYS A 24 -9.93 -3.48 -13.01
CA CYS A 24 -8.89 -2.48 -13.12
C CYS A 24 -9.17 -1.43 -14.20
N THR A 25 -9.82 -1.82 -15.30
CA THR A 25 -10.23 -0.87 -16.35
C THR A 25 -11.50 -0.10 -15.99
N GLU A 26 -12.42 -0.71 -15.24
CA GLU A 26 -13.68 -0.04 -14.88
C GLU A 26 -13.56 0.84 -13.64
N VAL A 27 -12.77 0.43 -12.63
CA VAL A 27 -12.77 1.06 -11.29
C VAL A 27 -11.38 1.30 -10.75
N GLY A 28 -10.40 0.42 -11.02
CA GLY A 28 -9.07 0.49 -10.38
C GLY A 28 -9.05 -0.01 -8.92
N PHE A 29 -10.19 -0.53 -8.43
CA PHE A 29 -10.38 -1.12 -7.10
C PHE A 29 -11.22 -2.40 -7.20
N PHE A 30 -10.94 -3.38 -6.34
CA PHE A 30 -11.74 -4.61 -6.22
C PHE A 30 -11.56 -5.30 -4.86
N TYR A 31 -12.47 -6.23 -4.55
CA TYR A 31 -12.26 -7.22 -3.49
C TYR A 31 -11.55 -8.44 -4.05
N LEU A 32 -10.50 -8.89 -3.39
CA LEU A 32 -9.78 -10.13 -3.68
C LEU A 32 -10.18 -11.20 -2.68
N VAL A 33 -10.81 -12.27 -3.17
CA VAL A 33 -11.25 -13.43 -2.38
C VAL A 33 -10.41 -14.67 -2.72
N ASN A 34 -10.52 -15.71 -1.87
CA ASN A 34 -9.77 -16.97 -2.03
C ASN A 34 -8.24 -16.75 -2.15
N HIS A 35 -7.73 -15.83 -1.33
CA HIS A 35 -6.33 -15.37 -1.33
C HIS A 35 -5.38 -16.23 -0.48
N ASP A 36 -5.89 -17.27 0.19
CA ASP A 36 -5.13 -18.25 0.99
C ASP A 36 -4.33 -17.72 2.20
N ILE A 37 -4.58 -16.48 2.64
CA ILE A 37 -3.96 -15.95 3.86
C ILE A 37 -4.70 -16.51 5.08
N PRO A 38 -4.02 -17.18 6.03
CA PRO A 38 -4.67 -17.71 7.21
C PRO A 38 -5.28 -16.59 8.05
N GLN A 39 -6.59 -16.68 8.32
CA GLN A 39 -7.30 -15.73 9.18
C GLN A 39 -6.72 -15.64 10.59
N THR A 40 -6.11 -16.73 11.08
CA THR A 40 -5.39 -16.75 12.36
C THR A 40 -4.16 -15.85 12.35
N LEU A 41 -3.41 -15.80 11.25
CA LEU A 41 -2.23 -14.93 11.11
C LEU A 41 -2.66 -13.47 11.04
N LEU A 42 -3.69 -13.15 10.25
CA LEU A 42 -4.23 -11.79 10.17
C LEU A 42 -4.76 -11.33 11.54
N SER A 43 -5.49 -12.18 12.26
CA SER A 43 -5.98 -11.89 13.62
C SER A 43 -4.84 -11.62 14.61
N GLN A 44 -3.73 -12.37 14.51
CA GLN A 44 -2.53 -12.12 15.31
C GLN A 44 -1.92 -10.77 15.00
N VAL A 45 -1.83 -10.36 13.72
CA VAL A 45 -1.36 -9.03 13.33
C VAL A 45 -2.21 -7.92 13.95
N TYR A 46 -3.54 -8.02 13.88
CA TYR A 46 -4.43 -7.04 14.53
C TYR A 46 -4.25 -7.00 16.05
N ALA A 47 -4.02 -8.14 16.70
CA ALA A 47 -3.74 -8.19 18.14
C ALA A 47 -2.42 -7.51 18.50
N GLU A 48 -1.34 -7.77 17.75
CA GLU A 48 -0.04 -7.11 17.94
C GLU A 48 -0.13 -5.60 17.71
N MET A 49 -0.86 -5.21 16.67
CA MET A 49 -1.09 -3.82 16.30
C MET A 49 -1.86 -3.06 17.38
N ALA A 50 -2.95 -3.64 17.90
CA ALA A 50 -3.70 -3.07 19.01
C ALA A 50 -2.84 -2.99 20.28
N ASN A 51 -2.08 -4.04 20.61
CA ASN A 51 -1.19 -4.06 21.77
C ASN A 51 -0.13 -2.94 21.72
N PHE A 52 0.48 -2.72 20.54
CA PHE A 52 1.47 -1.68 20.33
C PHE A 52 0.86 -0.27 20.38
N PHE A 53 -0.20 0.01 19.62
CA PHE A 53 -0.72 1.38 19.51
C PHE A 53 -1.39 1.91 20.79
N HIS A 54 -1.84 1.02 21.68
CA HIS A 54 -2.37 1.39 23.01
C HIS A 54 -1.29 1.72 24.04
N GLN A 55 0.00 1.54 23.72
CA GLN A 55 1.05 1.95 24.64
C GLN A 55 1.17 3.48 24.77
N PRO A 56 1.74 3.98 25.89
CA PRO A 56 2.10 5.38 26.04
C PRO A 56 3.01 5.87 24.89
N ALA A 57 2.93 7.16 24.58
CA ALA A 57 3.68 7.76 23.48
C ALA A 57 5.19 7.53 23.61
N GLU A 58 5.72 7.59 24.83
CA GLU A 58 7.13 7.37 25.15
C GLU A 58 7.60 5.96 24.80
N GLU A 59 6.71 4.96 24.88
CA GLU A 59 7.03 3.59 24.48
C GLU A 59 7.06 3.46 22.95
N LYS A 60 6.03 3.98 22.27
CA LYS A 60 5.93 3.91 20.80
C LYS A 60 7.07 4.66 20.13
N GLN A 61 7.49 5.79 20.71
CA GLN A 61 8.57 6.62 20.21
C GLN A 61 9.97 5.99 20.33
N LYS A 62 10.16 4.89 21.08
CA LYS A 62 11.45 4.18 21.11
C LYS A 62 11.83 3.55 19.77
N VAL A 63 10.85 3.37 18.90
CA VAL A 63 11.01 2.76 17.57
C VAL A 63 10.52 3.71 16.49
N LEU A 64 10.72 5.02 16.64
CA LEU A 64 10.40 6.01 15.61
C LEU A 64 10.98 5.62 14.25
N ALA A 65 10.23 5.93 13.21
CA ALA A 65 10.64 5.74 11.83
C ALA A 65 12.00 6.38 11.59
N ASN A 66 12.95 5.57 11.13
CA ASN A 66 14.31 6.02 10.81
C ASN A 66 14.42 6.51 9.36
N GLU A 67 15.62 6.86 8.93
CA GLU A 67 15.93 7.33 7.57
C GLU A 67 15.55 6.34 6.46
N TYR A 68 15.40 5.05 6.79
CA TYR A 68 14.94 4.01 5.86
C TYR A 68 13.43 3.81 5.91
N MET A 69 12.68 4.68 6.60
CA MET A 69 11.23 4.56 6.81
C MET A 69 10.85 3.23 7.51
N ARG A 70 11.62 2.79 8.51
CA ARG A 70 11.31 1.59 9.31
C ARG A 70 10.89 1.97 10.72
N GLY A 71 9.77 1.45 11.20
CA GLY A 71 9.27 1.73 12.56
C GLY A 71 8.05 2.65 12.60
N TYR A 72 7.82 3.25 13.76
CA TYR A 72 6.63 4.00 14.15
C TYR A 72 6.59 5.43 13.58
N THR A 73 5.45 5.80 12.99
CA THR A 73 5.11 7.15 12.51
C THR A 73 4.07 7.78 13.43
N ILE A 74 4.31 9.03 13.82
CA ILE A 74 3.50 9.75 14.80
C ILE A 74 2.15 10.15 14.18
N MET A 75 1.11 10.21 15.03
CA MET A 75 -0.19 10.77 14.66
C MET A 75 -0.04 12.13 13.94
N ASN A 76 -0.69 12.30 12.79
CA ASN A 76 -0.66 13.54 11.99
C ASN A 76 0.70 13.89 11.35
N GLU A 77 1.68 12.99 11.32
CA GLU A 77 2.98 13.28 10.67
C GLU A 77 2.87 13.35 9.14
N GLU A 78 2.13 12.43 8.53
CA GLU A 78 1.95 12.35 7.08
C GLU A 78 0.81 13.26 6.61
N THR A 79 0.99 13.92 5.47
CA THR A 79 -0.05 14.74 4.83
C THR A 79 -0.15 14.39 3.35
N LEU A 80 -1.10 13.52 3.00
CA LEU A 80 -1.25 13.00 1.63
C LEU A 80 -1.90 13.99 0.65
N ASP A 81 -2.67 14.95 1.15
CA ASP A 81 -3.35 15.98 0.36
C ASP A 81 -3.14 17.35 1.02
N PRO A 82 -1.94 17.95 0.90
CA PRO A 82 -1.57 19.18 1.61
C PRO A 82 -2.37 20.41 1.17
N ASP A 83 -3.01 20.35 0.00
CA ASP A 83 -3.87 21.44 -0.51
C ASP A 83 -5.21 21.51 0.24
N VAL A 84 -5.64 20.40 0.87
CA VAL A 84 -6.94 20.29 1.54
C VAL A 84 -6.78 19.98 3.03
N GLN A 85 -5.82 19.14 3.42
CA GLN A 85 -5.62 18.68 4.79
C GLN A 85 -5.03 19.78 5.68
N THR A 86 -5.70 20.11 6.79
CA THR A 86 -5.32 21.28 7.62
C THR A 86 -4.44 20.98 8.83
N GLN A 87 -4.35 19.72 9.27
CA GLN A 87 -3.65 19.36 10.51
C GLN A 87 -2.85 18.05 10.43
N GLY A 88 -2.57 17.55 9.22
CA GLY A 88 -2.04 16.21 8.97
C GLY A 88 -3.11 15.12 8.96
N ASP A 89 -2.82 13.99 8.34
CA ASP A 89 -3.72 12.84 8.29
C ASP A 89 -3.93 12.26 9.69
N THR A 90 -5.20 12.08 10.10
CA THR A 90 -5.53 11.67 11.48
C THR A 90 -5.29 10.18 11.74
N LYS A 91 -4.06 9.74 11.53
CA LYS A 91 -3.55 8.39 11.71
C LYS A 91 -2.11 8.41 12.24
N GLU A 92 -1.81 7.41 13.05
CA GLU A 92 -0.44 6.97 13.37
C GLU A 92 -0.17 5.64 12.65
N GLY A 93 1.09 5.25 12.50
CA GLY A 93 1.41 4.05 11.75
C GLY A 93 2.72 3.36 12.14
N TYR A 94 2.99 2.19 11.56
CA TYR A 94 4.22 1.43 11.74
C TYR A 94 4.63 0.77 10.43
N TYR A 95 5.86 1.01 9.96
CA TYR A 95 6.42 0.42 8.75
C TYR A 95 7.26 -0.82 9.04
N ILE A 96 7.01 -1.86 8.25
CA ILE A 96 7.80 -3.10 8.18
C ILE A 96 7.96 -3.42 6.71
N CYS A 97 9.19 -3.44 6.20
CA CYS A 97 9.43 -3.73 4.79
C CYS A 97 10.37 -4.93 4.65
N ARG A 98 10.85 -5.21 3.43
CA ARG A 98 11.91 -6.21 3.23
C ARG A 98 13.14 -5.83 4.09
N HIS A 99 13.60 -6.79 4.88
CA HIS A 99 14.79 -6.62 5.72
C HIS A 99 16.04 -6.55 4.85
N VAL A 100 16.90 -5.57 5.12
CA VAL A 100 18.22 -5.44 4.48
C VAL A 100 19.25 -5.27 5.59
N ASP A 101 20.23 -6.16 5.63
CA ASP A 101 21.28 -6.13 6.64
C ASP A 101 22.21 -4.92 6.46
N LEU A 102 22.68 -4.38 7.59
CA LEU A 102 23.72 -3.36 7.58
C LEU A 102 24.99 -3.90 6.90
N GLY A 103 25.57 -3.11 6.00
CA GLY A 103 26.75 -3.48 5.22
C GLY A 103 26.46 -4.30 3.96
N SER A 104 25.20 -4.62 3.67
CA SER A 104 24.80 -5.16 2.37
C SER A 104 25.04 -4.14 1.24
N ASP A 105 25.36 -4.62 0.03
CA ASP A 105 25.47 -3.78 -1.18
C ASP A 105 24.19 -3.00 -1.49
N GLU A 106 23.04 -3.46 -0.98
CA GLU A 106 21.75 -2.79 -1.17
C GLU A 106 21.59 -1.54 -0.29
N MET A 107 22.43 -1.34 0.74
CA MET A 107 22.40 -0.15 1.60
C MET A 107 22.72 1.16 0.86
N LYS A 108 23.30 1.07 -0.35
CA LYS A 108 23.51 2.23 -1.24
C LYS A 108 22.22 2.79 -1.83
N TYR A 109 21.11 2.08 -1.72
CA TYR A 109 19.81 2.51 -2.23
C TYR A 109 18.97 3.10 -1.09
N PRO A 110 18.26 4.22 -1.33
CA PRO A 110 17.25 4.74 -0.40
C PRO A 110 16.24 3.68 0.02
N LEU A 111 15.65 3.84 1.20
CA LEU A 111 14.61 2.94 1.74
C LEU A 111 15.08 1.50 2.03
N HIS A 112 16.38 1.21 1.93
CA HIS A 112 16.96 -0.10 2.28
C HIS A 112 17.63 -0.02 3.64
N GLY A 113 17.16 -0.85 4.57
CA GLY A 113 17.75 -0.96 5.89
C GLY A 113 17.05 -2.00 6.75
N PRO A 114 17.59 -2.27 7.95
CA PRO A 114 17.00 -3.23 8.87
C PRO A 114 15.68 -2.70 9.43
N ASN A 115 14.70 -3.59 9.59
CA ASN A 115 13.47 -3.24 10.30
C ASN A 115 13.76 -2.90 11.77
N LEU A 116 13.10 -1.87 12.29
CA LEU A 116 13.07 -1.57 13.71
C LEU A 116 11.90 -2.33 14.36
N PHE A 117 12.13 -2.92 15.52
CA PHE A 117 11.13 -3.67 16.29
C PHE A 117 11.10 -3.18 17.73
N PRO A 118 9.92 -3.18 18.39
CA PRO A 118 9.83 -2.82 19.79
C PRO A 118 10.55 -3.85 20.68
N ASP A 119 10.80 -3.48 21.94
CA ASP A 119 11.51 -4.34 22.90
C ASP A 119 10.92 -5.75 22.97
N GLY A 120 11.75 -6.77 22.72
CA GLY A 120 11.30 -8.16 22.61
C GLY A 120 10.86 -8.78 23.95
N ALA A 121 11.24 -8.22 25.09
CA ALA A 121 10.73 -8.70 26.38
C ALA A 121 9.29 -8.22 26.61
N LYS A 122 8.97 -6.99 26.18
CA LYS A 122 7.62 -6.42 26.25
C LYS A 122 6.70 -6.88 25.11
N PHE A 123 7.27 -7.14 23.93
CA PHE A 123 6.58 -7.54 22.71
C PHE A 123 7.14 -8.83 22.12
N PRO A 124 7.02 -9.96 22.85
CA PRO A 124 7.70 -11.21 22.50
C PRO A 124 7.30 -11.80 21.14
N THR A 125 6.11 -11.46 20.64
CA THR A 125 5.52 -12.05 19.43
C THR A 125 5.42 -11.07 18.27
N PHE A 126 5.60 -9.76 18.50
CA PHE A 126 5.40 -8.72 17.48
C PHE A 126 6.25 -8.98 16.23
N LYS A 127 7.58 -9.03 16.39
CA LYS A 127 8.52 -9.26 15.28
C LYS A 127 8.16 -10.50 14.47
N LYS A 128 8.05 -11.65 15.16
CA LYS A 128 7.77 -12.94 14.52
C LYS A 128 6.45 -12.92 13.73
N THR A 129 5.40 -12.36 14.32
CA THR A 129 4.07 -12.29 13.70
C THR A 129 4.09 -11.41 12.46
N THR A 130 4.67 -10.21 12.58
CA THR A 130 4.72 -9.25 11.48
C THR A 130 5.64 -9.70 10.34
N GLU A 131 6.76 -10.36 10.62
CA GLU A 131 7.64 -10.93 9.59
C GLU A 131 6.96 -12.11 8.88
N ALA A 132 6.26 -12.98 9.61
CA ALA A 132 5.49 -14.07 9.02
C ALA A 132 4.37 -13.55 8.11
N TYR A 133 3.66 -12.50 8.54
CA TYR A 133 2.63 -11.86 7.71
C TYR A 133 3.22 -11.14 6.50
N HIS A 134 4.32 -10.41 6.65
CA HIS A 134 5.03 -9.77 5.54
C HIS A 134 5.44 -10.79 4.47
N ALA A 135 6.03 -11.91 4.87
CA ALA A 135 6.41 -12.98 3.94
C ALA A 135 5.19 -13.61 3.23
N ALA A 136 4.08 -13.85 3.96
CA ALA A 136 2.85 -14.36 3.37
C ALA A 136 2.25 -13.36 2.35
N MET A 137 2.28 -12.06 2.67
CA MET A 137 1.81 -11.00 1.78
C MET A 137 2.72 -10.78 0.58
N CYS A 138 4.04 -10.99 0.68
CA CYS A 138 4.94 -11.01 -0.47
C CYS A 138 4.55 -12.12 -1.47
N ASN A 139 4.25 -13.33 -0.97
CA ASN A 139 3.81 -14.44 -1.82
C ASN A 139 2.46 -14.15 -2.49
N LEU A 140 1.50 -13.60 -1.74
CA LEU A 140 0.21 -13.19 -2.31
C LEU A 140 0.38 -12.05 -3.33
N GLY A 141 1.15 -11.03 -2.98
CA GLY A 141 1.45 -9.89 -3.85
C GLY A 141 2.04 -10.34 -5.18
N PHE A 142 2.99 -11.29 -5.17
CA PHE A 142 3.57 -11.84 -6.39
C PHE A 142 2.53 -12.57 -7.25
N ARG A 143 1.69 -13.42 -6.65
CA ARG A 143 0.60 -14.09 -7.36
C ARG A 143 -0.35 -13.09 -8.03
N VAL A 144 -0.74 -12.03 -7.32
CA VAL A 144 -1.63 -10.99 -7.87
C VAL A 144 -0.92 -10.19 -8.96
N ALA A 145 0.38 -9.90 -8.80
CA ALA A 145 1.19 -9.26 -9.84
C ALA A 145 1.25 -10.09 -11.14
N GLN A 146 1.38 -11.42 -11.03
CA GLN A 146 1.34 -12.30 -12.21
C GLN A 146 -0.01 -12.25 -12.91
N VAL A 147 -1.12 -12.28 -12.16
CA VAL A 147 -2.48 -12.14 -12.72
C VAL A 147 -2.67 -10.75 -13.34
N PHE A 148 -2.12 -9.70 -12.73
CA PHE A 148 -2.11 -8.35 -13.28
C PHE A 148 -1.39 -8.31 -14.64
N ALA A 149 -0.20 -8.89 -14.75
CA ALA A 149 0.56 -8.91 -16.00
C ALA A 149 -0.19 -9.69 -17.09
N GLU A 150 -0.80 -10.83 -16.74
CA GLU A 150 -1.65 -11.59 -17.65
C GLU A 150 -2.87 -10.80 -18.11
N ALA A 151 -3.56 -10.12 -17.19
CA ALA A 151 -4.71 -9.26 -17.49
C ALA A 151 -4.34 -8.09 -18.42
N ALA A 152 -3.11 -7.59 -18.32
CA ALA A 152 -2.54 -6.56 -19.19
C ALA A 152 -2.06 -7.11 -20.56
N GLY A 153 -2.18 -8.42 -20.81
CA GLY A 153 -1.70 -9.06 -22.04
C GLY A 153 -0.18 -9.27 -22.09
N ALA A 154 0.49 -9.19 -20.94
CA ALA A 154 1.94 -9.33 -20.77
C ALA A 154 2.29 -10.50 -19.84
N LYS A 155 1.63 -11.65 -20.03
CA LYS A 155 1.81 -12.84 -19.19
C LYS A 155 3.30 -13.22 -19.08
N GLY A 156 3.77 -13.41 -17.85
CA GLY A 156 5.15 -13.76 -17.53
C GLY A 156 6.15 -12.60 -17.50
N ALA A 157 5.72 -11.36 -17.79
CA ALA A 157 6.61 -10.20 -17.78
C ALA A 157 7.24 -9.92 -16.41
N PHE A 158 6.63 -10.40 -15.32
CA PHE A 158 7.09 -10.17 -13.95
C PHE A 158 7.87 -11.36 -13.35
N ASP A 159 8.08 -12.44 -14.11
CA ASP A 159 8.72 -13.66 -13.60
C ASP A 159 10.25 -13.60 -13.66
N ALA A 160 10.82 -12.59 -14.32
CA ALA A 160 12.27 -12.44 -14.50
C ALA A 160 12.96 -11.92 -13.23
N GLU A 161 14.23 -12.29 -13.07
CA GLU A 161 15.13 -11.70 -12.07
C GLU A 161 15.21 -10.18 -12.26
N GLY A 162 15.22 -9.43 -11.15
CA GLY A 162 15.18 -7.98 -11.17
C GLY A 162 13.78 -7.38 -11.14
N MET A 163 12.71 -8.19 -11.25
CA MET A 163 11.32 -7.71 -11.21
C MET A 163 10.76 -7.72 -9.79
N PHE A 164 10.57 -8.90 -9.19
CA PHE A 164 9.92 -9.09 -7.89
C PHE A 164 10.63 -10.10 -6.98
N ASP A 165 11.87 -10.47 -7.29
CA ASP A 165 12.70 -11.36 -6.46
C ASP A 165 13.23 -10.67 -5.19
N LYS A 166 13.29 -9.33 -5.19
CA LYS A 166 13.65 -8.49 -4.04
C LYS A 166 12.74 -7.26 -3.98
N PRO A 167 11.42 -7.47 -3.84
CA PRO A 167 10.45 -6.38 -3.94
C PRO A 167 10.68 -5.37 -2.82
N MET A 168 10.29 -4.12 -3.06
CA MET A 168 10.40 -3.07 -2.03
C MET A 168 9.43 -3.36 -0.89
N ALA A 169 8.22 -3.82 -1.22
CA ALA A 169 7.18 -4.42 -0.38
C ALA A 169 7.10 -3.84 1.04
N ALA A 170 6.20 -2.88 1.25
CA ALA A 170 5.98 -2.24 2.54
C ALA A 170 4.67 -2.70 3.20
N LEU A 171 4.77 -3.27 4.40
CA LEU A 171 3.64 -3.45 5.31
C LEU A 171 3.51 -2.19 6.17
N ARG A 172 2.33 -1.57 6.16
CA ARG A 172 1.97 -0.55 7.15
C ARG A 172 0.88 -1.07 8.07
N LEU A 173 1.11 -0.89 9.36
CA LEU A 173 0.07 -1.00 10.39
C LEU A 173 -0.44 0.41 10.66
N LEU A 174 -1.74 0.68 10.51
CA LEU A 174 -2.30 2.03 10.67
C LEU A 174 -3.41 2.06 11.71
N ARG A 175 -3.34 3.03 12.62
CA ARG A 175 -4.43 3.37 13.56
C ARG A 175 -4.90 4.79 13.27
N TYR A 176 -6.14 4.91 12.82
CA TYR A 176 -6.82 6.19 12.69
C TYR A 176 -7.42 6.61 14.04
N GLY A 177 -7.30 7.89 14.38
CA GLY A 177 -7.79 8.43 15.64
C GLY A 177 -9.31 8.31 15.80
N ALA A 178 -9.77 8.24 17.05
CA ALA A 178 -11.19 8.28 17.43
C ALA A 178 -11.81 9.68 17.28
N VAL A 179 -11.68 10.27 16.09
CA VAL A 179 -12.14 11.61 15.76
C VAL A 179 -12.91 11.53 14.44
N LYS A 180 -14.11 12.11 14.40
CA LYS A 180 -14.85 12.23 13.15
C LYS A 180 -14.12 13.17 12.21
N SER A 181 -14.00 12.77 10.95
CA SER A 181 -13.50 13.65 9.90
C SER A 181 -14.45 14.83 9.71
N ASP A 182 -13.88 16.01 9.46
CA ASP A 182 -14.59 17.21 9.06
C ASP A 182 -14.16 17.60 7.64
N ILE A 183 -14.91 17.12 6.66
CA ILE A 183 -14.61 17.33 5.24
C ILE A 183 -14.59 18.83 4.88
N GLN A 184 -15.45 19.64 5.51
CA GLN A 184 -15.56 21.07 5.20
C GLN A 184 -14.34 21.85 5.71
N SER A 185 -13.83 21.46 6.87
CA SER A 185 -12.61 22.05 7.46
C SER A 185 -11.32 21.35 7.01
N GLY A 186 -11.41 20.42 6.06
CA GLY A 186 -10.24 19.73 5.52
C GLY A 186 -9.57 18.78 6.52
N VAL A 187 -10.34 18.06 7.35
CA VAL A 187 -9.82 17.10 8.33
C VAL A 187 -10.19 15.68 7.90
N PHE A 188 -9.20 14.93 7.43
CA PHE A 188 -9.37 13.55 6.93
C PHE A 188 -8.55 12.54 7.74
N GLY A 189 -9.06 11.29 7.77
CA GLY A 189 -8.26 10.15 8.22
C GLY A 189 -7.04 9.95 7.32
N ALA A 190 -7.25 10.04 6.02
CA ALA A 190 -6.21 10.11 5.00
C ALA A 190 -6.71 11.03 3.88
N GLY A 191 -5.89 12.00 3.47
CA GLY A 191 -6.18 12.90 2.35
C GLY A 191 -6.40 12.16 1.02
N ALA A 192 -6.91 12.84 0.00
CA ALA A 192 -7.22 12.24 -1.29
C ALA A 192 -5.97 12.04 -2.17
N HIS A 193 -5.55 10.79 -2.38
CA HIS A 193 -4.29 10.43 -3.04
C HIS A 193 -4.44 9.20 -3.95
N THR A 194 -3.37 8.89 -4.69
CA THR A 194 -3.14 7.59 -5.32
C THR A 194 -1.95 6.90 -4.66
N ASP A 195 -1.87 5.58 -4.80
CA ASP A 195 -0.72 4.81 -4.31
C ASP A 195 0.36 4.72 -5.37
N TYR A 196 1.63 4.64 -4.96
CA TYR A 196 2.77 4.81 -5.86
C TYR A 196 3.13 3.54 -6.64
N GLY A 197 2.88 2.39 -6.02
CA GLY A 197 3.40 1.08 -6.45
C GLY A 197 2.65 0.42 -7.61
N LEU A 198 2.77 -0.91 -7.68
CA LEU A 198 1.98 -1.73 -8.61
C LEU A 198 0.55 -1.92 -8.10
N ILE A 199 0.44 -2.51 -6.90
CA ILE A 199 -0.82 -2.80 -6.23
C ILE A 199 -0.68 -2.62 -4.72
N THR A 200 -1.79 -2.27 -4.09
CA THR A 200 -1.94 -2.28 -2.63
C THR A 200 -2.95 -3.34 -2.24
N LEU A 201 -2.61 -4.20 -1.28
CA LEU A 201 -3.53 -5.17 -0.66
C LEU A 201 -3.88 -4.69 0.75
N LEU A 202 -5.14 -4.33 0.96
CA LEU A 202 -5.61 -3.70 2.19
C LEU A 202 -6.56 -4.63 2.96
N SER A 203 -6.15 -4.96 4.18
CA SER A 203 -7.09 -5.43 5.20
C SER A 203 -7.55 -4.26 6.07
N THR A 204 -8.83 -4.22 6.43
CA THR A 204 -9.42 -3.23 7.33
C THR A 204 -10.31 -3.90 8.35
N ASP A 205 -10.45 -3.29 9.53
CA ASP A 205 -11.48 -3.70 10.49
C ASP A 205 -12.90 -3.36 9.97
N GLU A 206 -13.92 -3.64 10.79
CA GLU A 206 -15.32 -3.39 10.46
C GLU A 206 -15.72 -1.90 10.46
N ASN A 207 -14.82 -0.97 10.85
CA ASN A 207 -15.13 0.45 10.85
C ASN A 207 -14.99 1.02 9.42
N PRO A 208 -16.09 1.54 8.83
CA PRO A 208 -16.04 2.09 7.49
C PRO A 208 -15.23 3.40 7.46
N GLY A 209 -14.80 3.77 6.25
CA GLY A 209 -14.22 5.10 6.03
C GLY A 209 -13.44 5.25 4.73
N LEU A 210 -13.02 4.14 4.10
CA LEU A 210 -12.38 4.21 2.79
C LEU A 210 -13.38 4.66 1.73
N GLN A 211 -12.99 5.65 0.93
CA GLN A 211 -13.73 6.13 -0.22
C GLN A 211 -12.86 6.17 -1.46
N ILE A 212 -13.44 5.87 -2.62
CA ILE A 212 -12.80 5.99 -3.93
C ILE A 212 -13.49 7.07 -4.76
N PHE A 213 -12.73 7.75 -5.61
CA PHE A 213 -13.28 8.74 -6.53
C PHE A 213 -13.67 8.08 -7.84
N TYR A 214 -14.97 7.96 -8.09
CA TYR A 214 -15.51 7.27 -9.25
C TYR A 214 -16.53 8.16 -9.96
N LYS A 215 -16.29 8.43 -11.25
CA LYS A 215 -17.17 9.24 -12.12
C LYS A 215 -17.62 10.58 -11.51
N GLY A 216 -16.70 11.26 -10.83
CA GLY A 216 -16.95 12.58 -10.24
C GLY A 216 -17.54 12.56 -8.81
N GLU A 217 -17.82 11.38 -8.25
CA GLU A 217 -18.38 11.22 -6.91
C GLU A 217 -17.42 10.40 -6.02
N TRP A 218 -17.40 10.71 -4.71
CA TRP A 218 -16.74 9.87 -3.71
C TRP A 218 -17.69 8.74 -3.31
N ILE A 219 -17.26 7.49 -3.48
CA ILE A 219 -18.03 6.29 -3.20
C ILE A 219 -17.39 5.51 -2.06
N ASP A 220 -18.19 5.10 -1.07
CA ASP A 220 -17.72 4.26 0.03
C ASP A 220 -17.31 2.86 -0.43
N VAL A 221 -16.23 2.34 0.15
CA VAL A 221 -15.82 0.94 0.01
C VAL A 221 -16.12 0.23 1.33
N PRO A 222 -17.20 -0.57 1.42
CA PRO A 222 -17.54 -1.28 2.65
C PRO A 222 -16.43 -2.23 3.12
N PRO A 223 -16.18 -2.36 4.43
CA PRO A 223 -15.26 -3.37 4.93
C PRO A 223 -15.82 -4.79 4.70
N ARG A 224 -14.93 -5.75 4.44
CA ARG A 224 -15.24 -7.17 4.27
C ARG A 224 -14.19 -8.03 4.97
N ALA A 225 -14.63 -8.96 5.81
CA ALA A 225 -13.73 -9.84 6.57
C ALA A 225 -13.15 -11.00 5.73
N ASP A 226 -13.82 -11.34 4.63
CA ASP A 226 -13.49 -12.46 3.74
C ASP A 226 -12.60 -12.06 2.55
N ALA A 227 -12.25 -10.78 2.42
CA ALA A 227 -11.56 -10.25 1.26
C ALA A 227 -10.51 -9.19 1.62
N TYR A 228 -9.46 -9.10 0.80
CA TYR A 228 -8.63 -7.90 0.73
C TYR A 228 -9.26 -6.88 -0.20
N ILE A 229 -9.25 -5.60 0.17
CA ILE A 229 -9.49 -4.51 -0.79
C ILE A 229 -8.18 -4.30 -1.56
N VAL A 230 -8.24 -4.32 -2.88
CA VAL A 230 -7.05 -4.15 -3.73
C VAL A 230 -7.24 -2.96 -4.66
N ASN A 231 -6.22 -2.12 -4.78
CA ASN A 231 -6.18 -1.04 -5.74
C ASN A 231 -4.88 -1.04 -6.54
N ILE A 232 -4.98 -0.47 -7.74
CA ILE A 232 -3.83 -0.25 -8.62
C ILE A 232 -3.14 1.04 -8.21
N GLY A 233 -1.81 1.04 -8.23
CA GLY A 233 -0.98 2.21 -8.02
C GLY A 233 -0.41 2.78 -9.32
N ASP A 234 0.34 3.86 -9.19
CA ASP A 234 0.87 4.66 -10.29
C ASP A 234 1.82 3.86 -11.21
N MET A 235 2.65 2.96 -10.67
CA MET A 235 3.47 2.07 -11.52
C MET A 235 2.61 1.09 -12.33
N GLY A 236 1.52 0.58 -11.74
CA GLY A 236 0.56 -0.26 -12.45
C GLY A 236 -0.13 0.49 -13.61
N GLU A 237 -0.50 1.74 -13.37
CA GLU A 237 -1.03 2.62 -14.42
C GLU A 237 0.00 2.88 -15.53
N ARG A 238 1.26 3.15 -15.16
CA ARG A 238 2.37 3.37 -16.10
C ARG A 238 2.65 2.15 -16.99
N TRP A 239 2.74 0.96 -16.40
CA TRP A 239 2.95 -0.29 -17.15
C TRP A 239 1.83 -0.55 -18.17
N THR A 240 0.61 -0.13 -17.84
CA THR A 240 -0.57 -0.40 -18.67
C THR A 240 -1.01 0.79 -19.52
N ASN A 241 -0.21 1.85 -19.58
CA ASN A 241 -0.49 3.06 -20.35
C ASN A 241 -1.84 3.74 -19.99
N GLY A 242 -2.26 3.63 -18.75
CA GLY A 242 -3.56 4.14 -18.29
C GLY A 242 -4.75 3.24 -18.62
N VAL A 243 -4.53 2.00 -19.07
CA VAL A 243 -5.61 1.01 -19.27
C VAL A 243 -6.16 0.52 -17.93
N PHE A 244 -5.28 0.35 -16.94
CA PHE A 244 -5.66 0.14 -15.54
C PHE A 244 -5.47 1.45 -14.78
N GLN A 245 -6.47 1.82 -13.98
CA GLN A 245 -6.55 3.14 -13.37
C GLN A 245 -5.98 3.14 -11.95
N SER A 246 -5.03 4.05 -11.69
CA SER A 246 -4.62 4.40 -10.32
C SER A 246 -5.69 5.32 -9.73
N THR A 247 -6.67 4.71 -9.08
CA THR A 247 -7.87 5.43 -8.65
C THR A 247 -7.62 6.22 -7.36
N ARG A 248 -7.96 7.51 -7.39
CA ARG A 248 -7.89 8.36 -6.20
C ARG A 248 -8.77 7.81 -5.09
N HIS A 249 -8.25 7.78 -3.89
CA HIS A 249 -8.95 7.31 -2.70
C HIS A 249 -8.60 8.16 -1.48
N ARG A 250 -9.46 8.11 -0.45
CA ARG A 250 -9.29 8.85 0.81
C ARG A 250 -9.90 8.07 1.97
N VAL A 251 -9.61 8.49 3.20
CA VAL A 251 -10.27 7.94 4.40
C VAL A 251 -11.03 9.03 5.14
N VAL A 252 -12.35 8.85 5.27
CA VAL A 252 -13.27 9.71 6.03
C VAL A 252 -13.80 8.91 7.22
N ASN A 253 -13.40 9.27 8.43
CA ASN A 253 -13.94 8.66 9.64
C ASN A 253 -15.33 9.24 9.94
N ILE A 254 -16.39 8.52 9.57
CA ILE A 254 -17.78 8.95 9.83
C ILE A 254 -18.29 8.54 11.21
N THR A 255 -17.64 7.57 11.86
CA THR A 255 -18.12 6.95 13.10
C THR A 255 -17.59 7.67 14.33
N GLY A 256 -16.40 8.26 14.25
CA GLY A 256 -15.66 8.81 15.40
C GLY A 256 -15.03 7.74 16.28
N LYS A 257 -15.04 6.48 15.84
CA LYS A 257 -14.33 5.38 16.50
C LYS A 257 -12.93 5.25 15.90
N GLU A 258 -12.05 4.58 16.63
CA GLU A 258 -10.78 4.15 16.05
C GLU A 258 -11.04 3.20 14.89
N ARG A 259 -10.17 3.28 13.88
CA ARG A 259 -10.16 2.38 12.74
C ARG A 259 -8.76 1.83 12.57
N TYR A 260 -8.69 0.53 12.36
CA TYR A 260 -7.44 -0.19 12.12
C TYR A 260 -7.37 -0.68 10.68
N SER A 261 -6.25 -0.43 10.02
CA SER A 261 -6.01 -0.98 8.69
C SER A 261 -4.58 -1.43 8.50
N VAL A 262 -4.41 -2.42 7.63
CA VAL A 262 -3.14 -3.09 7.35
C VAL A 262 -2.89 -3.09 5.84
N PRO A 263 -2.58 -1.93 5.22
CA PRO A 263 -2.18 -1.90 3.82
C PRO A 263 -0.81 -2.55 3.62
N PHE A 264 -0.71 -3.36 2.58
CA PHE A 264 0.52 -3.94 2.08
C PHE A 264 0.75 -3.43 0.66
N PHE A 265 1.72 -2.55 0.51
CA PHE A 265 2.14 -2.00 -0.77
C PHE A 265 3.11 -2.98 -1.41
N TYR A 266 2.81 -3.44 -2.61
CA TYR A 266 3.65 -4.42 -3.31
C TYR A 266 4.25 -3.78 -4.56
N GLU A 267 5.48 -3.31 -4.43
CA GLU A 267 6.23 -2.68 -5.52
C GLU A 267 7.38 -3.59 -5.98
N PRO A 268 7.75 -3.52 -7.28
CA PRO A 268 8.88 -4.27 -7.81
C PRO A 268 10.19 -3.83 -7.16
N ASN A 269 11.26 -4.59 -7.42
CA ASN A 269 12.61 -4.28 -6.98
C ASN A 269 12.97 -2.82 -7.28
N TYR A 270 13.82 -2.22 -6.44
CA TYR A 270 14.24 -0.82 -6.56
C TYR A 270 14.71 -0.43 -7.97
N THR A 271 15.52 -1.29 -8.60
CA THR A 271 16.10 -1.03 -9.93
C THR A 271 15.23 -1.53 -11.09
N CYS A 272 14.05 -2.07 -10.83
CA CYS A 272 13.14 -2.54 -11.87
C CYS A 272 12.69 -1.37 -12.75
N THR A 273 12.84 -1.52 -14.07
CA THR A 273 12.34 -0.55 -15.04
C THR A 273 10.81 -0.66 -15.16
N VAL A 274 10.13 0.44 -14.89
CA VAL A 274 8.71 0.64 -15.12
C VAL A 274 8.55 1.31 -16.49
N GLU A 275 8.29 0.49 -17.50
CA GLU A 275 8.08 0.91 -18.89
C GLU A 275 6.82 0.27 -19.44
N CYS A 276 6.04 1.05 -20.20
CA CYS A 276 4.77 0.60 -20.76
C CYS A 276 4.89 -0.74 -21.51
N PHE A 277 3.98 -1.68 -21.23
CA PHE A 277 3.95 -2.95 -21.94
C PHE A 277 3.65 -2.77 -23.44
N PRO A 278 4.30 -3.56 -24.31
CA PRO A 278 3.99 -3.55 -25.75
C PRO A 278 2.51 -3.84 -26.04
N SER A 279 1.85 -4.66 -25.21
CA SER A 279 0.41 -4.97 -25.32
C SER A 279 -0.51 -3.78 -25.04
N CYS A 280 0.00 -2.71 -24.44
CA CYS A 280 -0.76 -1.50 -24.06
C CYS A 280 -0.43 -0.28 -24.94
N VAL A 281 0.38 -0.46 -25.98
CA VAL A 281 0.76 0.58 -26.95
C VAL A 281 0.18 0.26 -28.33
N SER A 282 -0.26 1.29 -29.04
CA SER A 282 -0.62 1.22 -30.46
C SER A 282 -0.36 2.57 -31.13
N GLU A 283 -0.46 2.66 -32.45
CA GLU A 283 -0.39 3.95 -33.17
C GLU A 283 -1.42 4.96 -32.66
N SER A 284 -2.62 4.50 -32.28
CA SER A 284 -3.68 5.32 -31.70
C SER A 284 -3.58 5.56 -30.20
N ASN A 285 -2.71 4.82 -29.50
CA ASN A 285 -2.46 4.96 -28.05
C ASN A 285 -0.95 4.81 -27.80
N PRO A 286 -0.13 5.81 -28.18
CA PRO A 286 1.31 5.79 -27.94
C PRO A 286 1.61 5.76 -26.44
N ALA A 287 2.83 5.38 -26.05
CA ALA A 287 3.26 5.41 -24.65
C ALA A 287 3.13 6.83 -24.07
N LYS A 288 2.34 6.97 -22.99
CA LYS A 288 2.03 8.26 -22.35
C LYS A 288 3.05 8.65 -21.30
N TYR A 289 3.71 7.66 -20.70
CA TYR A 289 4.62 7.85 -19.58
C TYR A 289 6.05 7.53 -20.02
N PRO A 290 7.03 8.40 -19.71
CA PRO A 290 8.42 8.05 -19.91
C PRO A 290 8.83 6.90 -18.96
N PRO A 291 9.76 6.01 -19.38
CA PRO A 291 10.32 5.00 -18.51
C PRO A 291 10.96 5.61 -17.24
N THR A 292 10.86 4.90 -16.13
CA THR A 292 11.50 5.23 -14.84
C THR A 292 11.90 3.93 -14.16
N THR A 293 12.73 3.97 -13.12
CA THR A 293 12.84 2.83 -12.18
C THR A 293 11.81 2.93 -11.06
N SER A 294 11.48 1.79 -10.44
CA SER A 294 10.65 1.70 -9.23
C SER A 294 11.16 2.62 -8.12
N GLY A 295 12.46 2.55 -7.85
CA GLY A 295 13.13 3.29 -6.80
C GLY A 295 13.10 4.79 -7.01
N GLU A 296 13.37 5.27 -8.23
CA GLU A 296 13.28 6.70 -8.56
C GLU A 296 11.86 7.24 -8.36
N HIS A 297 10.85 6.48 -8.79
CA HIS A 297 9.46 6.88 -8.61
C HIS A 297 9.06 6.90 -7.13
N LEU A 298 9.42 5.87 -6.35
CA LEU A 298 9.16 5.84 -4.91
C LEU A 298 9.81 7.01 -4.19
N VAL A 299 11.10 7.25 -4.42
CA VAL A 299 11.85 8.34 -3.78
C VAL A 299 11.23 9.71 -4.09
N GLU A 300 10.76 9.90 -5.34
CA GLU A 300 10.04 11.11 -5.72
C GLU A 300 8.76 11.28 -4.91
N MET A 301 7.93 10.23 -4.81
CA MET A 301 6.68 10.29 -4.07
C MET A 301 6.87 10.48 -2.57
N TYR A 302 7.83 9.78 -1.95
CA TYR A 302 8.15 9.96 -0.52
C TYR A 302 8.58 11.41 -0.21
N ARG A 303 9.34 12.06 -1.10
CA ARG A 303 9.73 13.47 -0.93
C ARG A 303 8.52 14.42 -0.93
N GLN A 304 7.47 14.08 -1.69
CA GLN A 304 6.27 14.92 -1.80
C GLN A 304 5.35 14.77 -0.59
N THR A 305 5.32 13.61 0.08
CA THR A 305 4.31 13.30 1.12
C THR A 305 4.84 13.20 2.55
N HIS A 306 6.15 13.01 2.76
CA HIS A 306 6.76 12.93 4.08
C HIS A 306 7.68 14.12 4.35
N ALA A 307 7.31 14.98 5.29
CA ALA A 307 8.09 16.17 5.62
C ALA A 307 9.49 15.85 6.17
N ALA A 308 9.66 14.69 6.82
CA ALA A 308 10.91 14.25 7.42
C ALA A 308 11.83 13.44 6.49
N PHE A 309 11.41 13.14 5.26
CA PHE A 309 12.17 12.26 4.37
C PHE A 309 13.31 13.01 3.66
N ASP A 310 14.55 12.56 3.87
CA ASP A 310 15.74 13.05 3.19
C ASP A 310 16.37 11.93 2.32
N PRO A 311 16.32 12.04 0.98
CA PRO A 311 16.80 11.01 0.08
C PRO A 311 18.35 10.89 0.05
N THR A 312 19.08 11.82 0.66
CA THR A 312 20.56 11.87 0.60
C THR A 312 21.26 10.94 1.59
N HIS A 313 20.53 10.34 2.54
CA HIS A 313 21.08 9.41 3.52
C HIS A 313 21.57 8.08 2.92
N ALA A 314 21.27 7.79 1.64
CA ALA A 314 21.70 6.58 0.95
C ALA A 314 23.17 6.58 0.48
N ALA A 315 23.96 7.62 0.78
CA ALA A 315 25.30 7.81 0.22
C ALA A 315 26.39 8.21 1.24
N ALA A 316 26.37 7.66 2.45
CA ALA A 316 27.47 7.80 3.43
C ALA A 316 28.09 6.44 3.79
#